data_AF-A0A662M8N1-F1
#
_entry.id   AF-A0A662M8N1-F1
#
_cell.length_a   1.000
_cell.length_b   1.000
_cell.length_c   1.000
_cell.angle_alpha   90.00
_cell.angle_beta   90.00
_cell.angle_gamma   90.00
#
_symmetry.space_group_name_H-M   'P 1'
#
loop_
_entity.id
_entity.type
_entity.pdbx_description
1 polymer ?
#
loop_
_entity_poly.entity_id
_entity_poly.type
_entity_poly.pdbx_seq_one_letter_code
_entity_poly.pdbx_strand_id
1 'polypeptide(L)'
;MTMIEKKVRITIDGDEYFARPEQSILQVCIENGIDLPHICYNPILGEKNTGNCRMCLVEIGEGDTRIIKEGCRTKVRANMVIHTRSKRLYDYRRNILQLTMSQHEQACRDCPTSGNCPFVSLCQDLDVSATVVCAMCPLQGESCNLSRGNICLGPLTYSGCNAYCTRNGSTCIGCRGVVFHPDLIRFAVRDYTAKGINLDHVIEVIKLFSYSEEGKRVIAEIERIRGEFE
;
A
#
# COMPACT_ATOMS: atom_id res chain seq x y z
N MET A 1 1.55 -13.58 47.88
CA MET A 1 0.96 -12.24 47.65
C MET A 1 0.54 -12.15 46.19
N THR A 2 -0.75 -12.31 45.92
CA THR A 2 -1.33 -12.11 44.60
C THR A 2 -1.27 -10.61 44.30
N MET A 3 -0.39 -10.20 43.40
CA MET A 3 -0.35 -8.83 42.89
C MET A 3 -1.69 -8.56 42.19
N ILE A 4 -2.53 -7.71 42.78
CA ILE A 4 -3.71 -7.19 42.09
C ILE A 4 -3.18 -6.25 41.01
N GLU A 5 -2.97 -6.78 39.81
CA GLU A 5 -2.62 -5.98 38.65
C GLU A 5 -3.72 -4.95 38.43
N LYS A 6 -3.41 -3.67 38.71
CA LYS A 6 -4.33 -2.56 38.52
C LYS A 6 -4.57 -2.37 37.02
N LYS A 7 -5.58 -3.06 36.48
CA LYS A 7 -5.98 -2.93 35.09
C LYS A 7 -6.44 -1.50 34.81
N VAL A 8 -6.13 -1.01 33.62
CA VAL A 8 -6.60 0.29 33.13
C VAL A 8 -7.77 0.08 32.18
N ARG A 9 -8.81 0.90 32.33
CA ARG A 9 -9.95 0.92 31.42
C ARG A 9 -9.59 1.71 30.15
N ILE A 10 -9.89 1.14 28.99
CA ILE A 10 -9.75 1.77 27.68
C ILE A 10 -11.01 1.50 26.86
N THR A 11 -11.21 2.27 25.80
CA THR A 11 -12.29 2.08 24.83
C THR A 11 -11.69 1.78 23.47
N ILE A 12 -12.13 0.70 22.81
CA ILE A 12 -11.73 0.33 21.45
C ILE A 12 -13.00 0.21 20.61
N ASP A 13 -13.11 1.02 19.55
CA ASP A 13 -14.26 1.03 18.62
C ASP A 13 -15.64 1.18 19.30
N GLY A 14 -15.68 1.80 20.49
CA GLY A 14 -16.89 2.03 21.28
C GLY A 14 -17.07 1.08 22.46
N ASP A 15 -16.38 -0.06 22.47
CA ASP A 15 -16.48 -1.07 23.53
C ASP A 15 -15.40 -0.89 24.60
N GLU A 16 -15.74 -1.21 25.85
CA GLU A 16 -14.82 -1.08 26.99
C GLU A 16 -13.98 -2.34 27.20
N TYR A 17 -12.68 -2.13 27.41
CA TYR A 17 -11.72 -3.20 27.70
C TYR A 17 -10.84 -2.85 28.90
N PHE A 18 -10.35 -3.89 29.57
CA PHE A 18 -9.43 -3.76 30.71
C PHE A 18 -8.07 -4.35 30.35
N ALA A 19 -7.07 -3.48 30.27
CA ALA A 19 -5.72 -3.85 29.89
C ALA A 19 -4.75 -3.82 31.07
N ARG A 20 -3.69 -4.63 31.02
CA ARG A 20 -2.59 -4.51 31.98
C ARG A 20 -1.79 -3.24 31.71
N PRO A 21 -1.22 -2.58 32.73
CA PRO A 21 -0.25 -1.51 32.52
C PRO A 21 0.88 -1.95 31.58
N GLU A 22 1.39 -1.05 30.74
CA GLU A 22 2.48 -1.32 29.79
C GLU A 22 2.20 -2.37 28.69
N GLN A 23 0.96 -2.83 28.57
CA GLN A 23 0.52 -3.63 27.43
C GLN A 23 0.38 -2.74 26.18
N SER A 24 0.78 -3.24 25.01
CA SER A 24 0.55 -2.51 23.76
C SER A 24 -0.90 -2.62 23.31
N ILE A 25 -1.39 -1.66 22.54
CA ILE A 25 -2.74 -1.69 21.97
C ILE A 25 -2.96 -2.99 21.17
N LEU A 26 -1.97 -3.41 20.38
CA LEU A 26 -2.06 -4.66 19.60
C LEU A 26 -2.18 -5.90 20.49
N GLN A 27 -1.44 -5.95 21.61
CA GLN A 27 -1.56 -7.06 22.56
C GLN A 27 -2.97 -7.13 23.16
N VAL A 28 -3.57 -5.98 23.49
CA VAL A 28 -4.95 -5.96 23.99
C VAL A 28 -5.93 -6.45 22.93
N CYS A 29 -5.73 -6.04 21.67
CA CYS A 29 -6.57 -6.50 20.57
C CYS A 29 -6.51 -8.02 20.41
N ILE A 30 -5.30 -8.60 20.36
CA ILE A 30 -5.09 -10.05 20.22
C ILE A 30 -5.74 -10.82 21.37
N GLU A 31 -5.56 -10.39 22.62
CA GLU A 31 -6.13 -11.06 23.80
C GLU A 31 -7.66 -11.03 23.85
N ASN A 32 -8.29 -10.04 23.21
CA ASN A 32 -9.74 -9.87 23.17
C ASN A 32 -10.36 -10.29 21.83
N GLY A 33 -9.60 -10.95 20.94
CA GLY A 33 -10.09 -11.40 19.64
C GLY A 33 -10.44 -10.27 18.67
N ILE A 34 -9.92 -9.06 18.89
CA ILE A 34 -10.08 -7.92 17.98
C ILE A 34 -9.05 -8.07 16.87
N ASP A 35 -9.53 -8.19 15.64
CA ASP A 35 -8.66 -8.28 14.47
C ASP A 35 -8.04 -6.91 14.15
N LEU A 36 -6.76 -6.76 14.51
CA LEU A 36 -5.93 -5.62 14.16
C LEU A 36 -4.80 -6.10 13.21
N PRO A 37 -4.82 -5.71 11.92
CA PRO A 37 -3.84 -6.15 10.93
C PRO A 37 -2.39 -5.98 11.37
N HIS A 38 -1.55 -7.00 11.18
CA HIS A 38 -0.12 -6.93 11.49
C HIS A 38 0.68 -7.95 10.67
N ILE A 39 1.94 -7.62 10.37
CA ILE A 39 2.87 -8.53 9.66
C ILE A 39 4.15 -8.71 10.49
N CYS A 40 4.80 -7.62 10.88
CA CYS A 40 6.12 -7.68 11.54
C CYS A 40 6.06 -7.89 13.06
N TYR A 41 4.87 -8.05 13.64
CA TYR A 41 4.73 -8.20 15.09
C TYR A 41 5.14 -9.62 15.50
N ASN A 42 5.99 -9.71 16.53
CA ASN A 42 6.33 -10.97 17.17
C ASN A 42 6.28 -10.82 18.69
N PRO A 43 5.50 -11.65 19.42
CA PRO A 43 5.39 -11.59 20.88
C PRO A 43 6.74 -11.73 21.60
N ILE A 44 7.67 -12.54 21.07
CA ILE A 44 9.00 -12.80 21.65
C ILE A 44 9.86 -11.53 21.67
N LEU A 45 9.66 -10.64 20.69
CA LEU A 45 10.44 -9.39 20.60
C LEU A 45 10.03 -8.37 21.66
N GLY A 46 8.84 -8.48 22.26
CA GLY A 46 8.35 -7.55 23.28
C GLY A 46 8.48 -6.09 22.83
N GLU A 47 9.26 -5.30 23.56
CA GLU A 47 9.47 -3.87 23.28
C GLU A 47 10.37 -3.59 22.07
N LYS A 48 11.07 -4.61 21.55
CA LYS A 48 11.92 -4.52 20.35
C LYS A 48 11.12 -4.55 19.04
N ASN A 49 9.79 -4.67 19.12
CA ASN A 49 8.93 -4.58 17.94
C ASN A 49 9.08 -3.20 17.27
N THR A 50 9.47 -3.19 16.00
CA THR A 50 9.84 -1.96 15.27
C THR A 50 8.64 -1.15 14.79
N GLY A 51 7.50 -1.81 14.54
CA GLY A 51 6.33 -1.17 13.93
C GLY A 51 6.52 -0.80 12.46
N ASN A 52 7.56 -1.34 11.80
CA ASN A 52 7.93 -0.94 10.43
C ASN A 52 6.89 -1.32 9.38
N CYS A 53 6.14 -2.41 9.56
CA CYS A 53 5.12 -2.80 8.59
C CYS A 53 3.90 -1.86 8.57
N ARG A 54 3.69 -1.07 9.64
CA ARG A 54 2.58 -0.10 9.76
C ARG A 54 1.17 -0.67 9.48
N MET A 55 0.97 -1.97 9.54
CA MET A 55 -0.38 -2.56 9.39
C MET A 55 -1.24 -2.34 10.64
N CYS A 56 -0.62 -2.33 11.82
CA CYS A 56 -1.29 -2.17 13.10
C CYS A 56 -1.59 -0.71 13.47
N LEU A 57 -1.64 0.20 12.49
CA LEU A 57 -1.96 1.60 12.75
C LEU A 57 -3.36 1.72 13.37
N VAL A 58 -3.49 2.59 14.36
CA VAL A 58 -4.75 2.91 15.04
C VAL A 58 -4.88 4.42 15.19
N GLU A 59 -6.11 4.90 15.30
CA GLU A 59 -6.39 6.29 15.67
C GLU A 59 -6.63 6.36 17.18
N ILE A 60 -6.06 7.38 17.84
CA ILE A 60 -6.20 7.59 19.28
C ILE A 60 -6.76 8.99 19.52
N GLY A 61 -7.79 9.08 20.36
CA GLY A 61 -8.48 10.33 20.70
C GLY A 61 -9.89 10.41 20.12
N GLU A 62 -10.49 11.59 20.19
CA GLU A 62 -11.87 11.86 19.79
C GLU A 62 -11.96 13.04 18.81
N GLY A 63 -13.05 13.06 18.03
CA GLY A 63 -13.28 14.08 16.99
C GLY A 63 -12.13 14.22 15.99
N ASP A 64 -11.83 15.46 15.60
CA ASP A 64 -10.78 15.78 14.62
C ASP A 64 -9.36 15.77 15.19
N THR A 65 -9.21 15.56 16.50
CA THR A 65 -7.90 15.56 17.19
C THR A 65 -7.20 14.20 17.17
N ARG A 66 -7.77 13.23 16.45
CA ARG A 66 -7.27 11.85 16.39
C ARG A 66 -5.87 11.78 15.78
N ILE A 67 -4.94 11.24 16.55
CA ILE A 67 -3.58 10.95 16.12
C ILE A 67 -3.45 9.50 15.66
N ILE A 68 -2.70 9.27 14.59
CA ILE A 68 -2.40 7.92 14.12
C ILE A 68 -1.09 7.45 14.75
N LYS A 69 -1.13 6.25 15.33
CA LYS A 69 0.01 5.60 16.02
C LYS A 69 0.07 4.13 15.69
N GLU A 70 1.24 3.52 15.86
CA GLU A 70 1.45 2.08 15.71
C GLU A 70 0.92 1.35 16.96
N GLY A 71 -0.10 0.50 16.80
CA GLY A 71 -0.71 -0.24 17.90
C GLY A 71 0.26 -1.21 18.59
N CYS A 72 1.25 -1.75 17.86
CA CYS A 72 2.24 -2.68 18.43
C CYS A 72 3.27 -2.02 19.36
N ARG A 73 3.48 -0.70 19.24
CA ARG A 73 4.44 0.06 20.07
C ARG A 73 3.75 0.94 21.11
N THR A 74 2.52 1.36 20.83
CA THR A 74 1.81 2.28 21.71
C THR A 74 1.27 1.54 22.91
N LYS A 75 1.76 1.93 24.09
CA LYS A 75 1.30 1.42 25.38
C LYS A 75 -0.07 2.02 25.73
N VAL A 76 -0.96 1.19 26.25
CA VAL A 76 -2.27 1.63 26.73
C VAL A 76 -2.15 2.50 27.97
N ARG A 77 -3.02 3.51 28.09
CA ARG A 77 -3.16 4.35 29.27
C ARG A 77 -4.63 4.43 29.64
N ALA A 78 -4.90 4.73 30.91
CA ALA A 78 -6.26 4.86 31.40
C ALA A 78 -7.06 5.88 30.59
N ASN A 79 -8.30 5.54 30.27
CA ASN A 79 -9.25 6.34 29.50
C ASN A 79 -8.79 6.67 28.06
N MET A 80 -7.88 5.89 27.48
CA MET A 80 -7.62 5.98 26.03
C MET A 80 -8.85 5.55 25.23
N VAL A 81 -9.19 6.35 24.22
CA VAL A 81 -10.16 6.00 23.19
C VAL A 81 -9.40 5.67 21.91
N ILE A 82 -9.58 4.45 21.41
CA ILE A 82 -8.84 3.87 20.29
C ILE A 82 -9.85 3.48 19.20
N HIS A 83 -9.54 3.80 17.96
CA HIS A 83 -10.31 3.37 16.79
C HIS A 83 -9.40 2.52 15.91
N THR A 84 -9.80 1.29 15.64
CA THR A 84 -9.03 0.34 14.82
C THR A 84 -9.48 0.34 13.37
N ARG A 85 -10.68 0.87 13.12
CA ARG A 85 -11.35 0.94 11.81
C ARG A 85 -11.79 2.37 11.51
N SER A 86 -11.23 2.94 10.44
CA SER A 86 -11.68 4.21 9.88
C SER A 86 -11.32 4.22 8.39
N LYS A 87 -12.00 5.07 7.59
CA LYS A 87 -11.62 5.25 6.17
C LYS A 87 -10.17 5.68 6.04
N ARG A 88 -9.71 6.56 6.93
CA ARG A 88 -8.33 7.06 6.95
C ARG A 88 -7.33 5.92 7.21
N LEU A 89 -7.60 5.05 8.20
CA LEU A 89 -6.76 3.87 8.47
C LEU A 89 -6.76 2.87 7.30
N TYR A 90 -7.92 2.63 6.69
CA TYR A 90 -8.03 1.80 5.49
C TYR A 90 -7.14 2.33 4.36
N ASP A 91 -7.27 3.63 4.03
CA ASP A 91 -6.47 4.28 2.98
C ASP A 91 -4.96 4.19 3.28
N TYR A 92 -4.54 4.40 4.54
CA TYR A 92 -3.12 4.25 4.93
C TYR A 92 -2.60 2.83 4.75
N ARG A 93 -3.31 1.83 5.32
CA ARG A 93 -2.89 0.42 5.24
C ARG A 93 -2.82 -0.04 3.78
N ARG A 94 -3.86 0.28 3.00
CA ARG A 94 -3.92 -0.02 1.57
C ARG A 94 -2.74 0.60 0.81
N ASN A 95 -2.42 1.88 1.06
CA ASN A 95 -1.29 2.56 0.42
C ASN A 95 0.06 1.91 0.74
N ILE A 96 0.27 1.49 1.99
CA ILE A 96 1.52 0.86 2.43
C ILE A 96 1.67 -0.52 1.79
N LEU A 97 0.59 -1.30 1.72
CA LEU A 97 0.60 -2.59 1.03
C LEU A 97 0.87 -2.46 -0.47
N GLN A 98 0.32 -1.44 -1.13
CA GLN A 98 0.59 -1.18 -2.55
C GLN A 98 2.05 -0.81 -2.81
N LEU A 99 2.64 0.03 -1.95
CA LEU A 99 4.05 0.38 -2.06
C LEU A 99 4.95 -0.83 -1.78
N THR A 100 4.54 -1.69 -0.84
CA THR A 100 5.25 -2.94 -0.57
C THR A 100 5.12 -3.90 -1.75
N MET A 101 3.93 -4.02 -2.34
CA MET A 101 3.65 -4.86 -3.50
C MET A 101 4.47 -4.43 -4.72
N SER A 102 4.70 -3.13 -4.91
CA SER A 102 5.47 -2.65 -6.06
C SER A 102 6.95 -2.99 -6.00
N GLN A 103 7.46 -3.32 -4.81
CA GLN A 103 8.83 -3.78 -4.59
C GLN A 103 8.91 -5.29 -4.31
N HIS A 104 7.77 -5.96 -4.16
CA HIS A 104 7.73 -7.38 -3.84
C HIS A 104 7.83 -8.22 -5.10
N GLU A 105 8.78 -9.16 -5.11
CA GLU A 105 8.88 -10.14 -6.18
C GLU A 105 7.67 -11.09 -6.15
N GLN A 106 6.87 -11.10 -7.21
CA GLN A 106 5.63 -11.86 -7.30
C GLN A 106 5.85 -13.34 -7.66
N ALA A 107 6.88 -13.97 -7.07
CA ALA A 107 7.22 -15.38 -7.26
C ALA A 107 6.41 -16.29 -6.32
N CYS A 108 5.09 -16.09 -6.20
CA CYS A 108 4.26 -16.77 -5.20
C CYS A 108 4.23 -18.29 -5.36
N ARG A 109 4.45 -18.82 -6.57
CA ARG A 109 4.47 -20.28 -6.82
C ARG A 109 5.62 -20.98 -6.10
N ASP A 110 6.79 -20.34 -6.10
CA ASP A 110 8.03 -20.88 -5.53
C ASP A 110 8.30 -20.30 -4.12
N CYS A 111 7.39 -19.47 -3.61
CA CYS A 111 7.52 -18.81 -2.33
C CYS A 111 7.27 -19.80 -1.16
N PRO A 112 8.16 -19.86 -0.15
CA PRO A 112 7.99 -20.77 0.99
C PRO A 112 6.73 -20.53 1.84
N THR A 113 6.20 -19.30 1.82
CA THR A 113 5.00 -18.92 2.58
C THR A 113 3.73 -18.96 1.74
N SER A 114 3.79 -19.48 0.51
CA SER A 114 2.63 -19.62 -0.36
C SER A 114 1.50 -20.40 0.32
N GLY A 115 0.26 -19.96 0.12
CA GLY A 115 -0.94 -20.52 0.77
C GLY A 115 -1.22 -20.00 2.19
N ASN A 116 -0.20 -19.54 2.93
CA ASN A 116 -0.36 -18.99 4.29
C ASN A 116 0.31 -17.61 4.46
N CYS A 117 0.45 -16.86 3.36
CA CYS A 117 1.16 -15.59 3.37
C CYS A 117 0.29 -14.46 3.97
N PRO A 118 0.68 -13.87 5.12
CA PRO A 118 -0.11 -12.80 5.75
C PRO A 118 -0.17 -11.54 4.87
N PHE A 119 0.86 -11.31 4.05
CA PHE A 119 0.87 -10.18 3.11
C PHE A 119 -0.21 -10.33 2.02
N VAL A 120 -0.35 -11.53 1.45
CA VAL A 120 -1.37 -11.79 0.41
C VAL A 120 -2.78 -11.70 1.01
N SER A 121 -3.00 -12.28 2.20
CA SER A 121 -4.29 -12.15 2.92
C SER A 121 -4.66 -10.68 3.11
N LEU A 122 -3.75 -9.87 3.65
CA LEU A 122 -4.02 -8.45 3.86
C LEU A 122 -4.22 -7.67 2.55
N CYS A 123 -3.55 -8.07 1.47
CA CYS A 123 -3.80 -7.48 0.15
C CYS A 123 -5.21 -7.81 -0.33
N GLN A 124 -5.71 -9.02 -0.11
CA GLN A 124 -7.09 -9.41 -0.44
C GLN A 124 -8.10 -8.63 0.43
N ASP A 125 -7.87 -8.58 1.75
CA ASP A 125 -8.76 -7.91 2.71
C ASP A 125 -8.89 -6.39 2.45
N LEU A 126 -7.86 -5.78 1.86
CA LEU A 126 -7.81 -4.34 1.56
C LEU A 126 -7.91 -4.02 0.06
N ASP A 127 -8.35 -4.99 -0.75
CA ASP A 127 -8.51 -4.96 -2.21
C ASP A 127 -7.29 -4.39 -2.96
N VAL A 128 -6.09 -4.72 -2.51
CA VAL A 128 -4.82 -4.39 -3.16
C VAL A 128 -4.54 -5.39 -4.26
N SER A 129 -4.65 -4.94 -5.51
CA SER A 129 -4.30 -5.72 -6.70
C SER A 129 -3.08 -5.12 -7.41
N ALA A 130 -2.32 -5.97 -8.09
CA ALA A 130 -1.24 -5.58 -9.00
C ALA A 130 -1.78 -5.04 -10.35
N THR A 131 -2.85 -4.26 -10.31
CA THR A 131 -3.44 -3.62 -11.48
C THR A 131 -2.66 -2.35 -11.81
N VAL A 132 -2.63 -1.91 -13.07
CA VAL A 132 -1.99 -0.63 -13.44
C VAL A 132 -2.89 0.57 -13.12
N VAL A 133 -2.30 1.74 -12.85
CA VAL A 133 -3.06 2.98 -12.57
C VAL A 133 -4.09 3.26 -13.66
N CYS A 134 -3.74 3.02 -14.93
CA CYS A 134 -4.63 3.30 -16.05
C CYS A 134 -5.99 2.60 -15.90
N ALA A 135 -6.03 1.32 -15.51
CA ALA A 135 -7.27 0.53 -15.43
C ALA A 135 -8.23 1.00 -14.32
N MET A 136 -7.75 1.76 -13.34
CA MET A 136 -8.57 2.34 -12.26
C MET A 136 -8.65 3.88 -12.36
N CYS A 137 -8.18 4.46 -13.46
CA CYS A 137 -8.07 5.91 -13.61
C CYS A 137 -9.46 6.54 -13.80
N PRO A 138 -9.87 7.50 -12.95
CA PRO A 138 -11.15 8.19 -13.11
C PRO A 138 -11.19 9.14 -14.31
N LEU A 139 -10.04 9.48 -14.90
CA LEU A 139 -9.94 10.40 -16.04
C LEU A 139 -9.89 9.70 -17.42
N GLN A 140 -10.24 8.41 -17.53
CA GLN A 140 -10.28 7.75 -18.83
C GLN A 140 -11.21 8.49 -19.83
N GLY A 141 -10.85 8.50 -21.12
CA GLY A 141 -11.61 9.19 -22.17
C GLY A 141 -11.07 10.58 -22.52
N GLU A 142 -11.97 11.56 -22.69
CA GLU A 142 -11.63 12.92 -23.17
C GLU A 142 -10.72 13.71 -22.22
N SER A 143 -10.81 13.43 -20.92
CA SER A 143 -10.00 14.07 -19.88
C SER A 143 -8.64 13.39 -19.66
N CYS A 144 -8.32 12.34 -20.43
CA CYS A 144 -7.10 11.58 -20.25
C CYS A 144 -5.89 12.34 -20.81
N ASN A 145 -4.86 12.52 -19.98
CA ASN A 145 -3.60 13.14 -20.40
C ASN A 145 -2.97 12.43 -21.60
N LEU A 146 -3.02 11.09 -21.63
CA LEU A 146 -2.53 10.32 -22.79
C LEU A 146 -3.33 10.66 -24.05
N SER A 147 -4.66 10.72 -23.96
CA SER A 147 -5.52 11.10 -25.10
C SER A 147 -5.25 12.52 -25.61
N ARG A 148 -4.69 13.39 -24.76
CA ARG A 148 -4.28 14.75 -25.11
C ARG A 148 -2.84 14.85 -25.61
N GLY A 149 -2.15 13.73 -25.81
CA GLY A 149 -0.75 13.69 -26.26
C GLY A 149 0.29 13.94 -25.15
N ASN A 150 -0.12 14.06 -23.89
CA ASN A 150 0.80 14.25 -22.77
C ASN A 150 1.33 12.90 -22.28
N ILE A 151 2.60 12.86 -21.89
CA ILE A 151 3.24 11.65 -21.36
C ILE A 151 2.73 11.33 -19.95
N CYS A 152 2.39 10.07 -19.71
CA CYS A 152 1.89 9.58 -18.44
C CYS A 152 2.28 8.11 -18.26
N LEU A 153 2.98 7.76 -17.18
CA LEU A 153 3.36 6.37 -16.88
C LEU A 153 2.22 5.51 -16.31
N GLY A 154 0.99 6.00 -16.31
CA GLY A 154 -0.18 5.30 -15.75
C GLY A 154 -0.37 3.86 -16.26
N PRO A 155 -0.19 3.57 -17.57
CA PRO A 155 -0.25 2.22 -18.12
C PRO A 155 0.83 1.26 -17.65
N LEU A 156 1.94 1.77 -17.10
CA LEU A 156 3.11 0.97 -16.67
C LEU A 156 3.29 0.95 -15.16
N THR A 157 2.51 1.71 -14.39
CA THR A 157 2.72 1.92 -12.95
C THR A 157 1.68 1.16 -12.12
N TYR A 158 2.08 0.63 -10.96
CA TYR A 158 1.15 0.00 -10.01
C TYR A 158 0.02 0.94 -9.60
N SER A 159 -1.21 0.43 -9.60
CA SER A 159 -2.40 1.07 -9.06
C SER A 159 -2.25 1.34 -7.57
N GLY A 160 -2.97 2.34 -7.08
CA GLY A 160 -3.10 2.56 -5.65
C GLY A 160 -2.94 3.98 -5.14
N CYS A 161 -2.52 4.90 -6.00
CA CYS A 161 -2.49 6.32 -5.65
C CYS A 161 -3.86 7.00 -5.73
N ASN A 162 -4.95 6.25 -5.92
CA ASN A 162 -6.27 6.77 -6.32
C ASN A 162 -6.16 7.75 -7.51
N ALA A 163 -5.14 7.57 -8.36
CA ALA A 163 -4.75 8.48 -9.43
C ALA A 163 -4.63 9.96 -8.99
N TYR A 164 -4.23 10.22 -7.74
CA TYR A 164 -4.25 11.57 -7.14
C TYR A 164 -3.51 12.64 -7.96
N CYS A 165 -2.37 12.30 -8.57
CA CYS A 165 -1.64 13.20 -9.46
C CYS A 165 -2.53 13.74 -10.60
N THR A 166 -3.42 12.90 -11.13
CA THR A 166 -4.32 13.28 -12.22
C THR A 166 -5.50 14.13 -11.76
N ARG A 167 -5.99 13.95 -10.52
CA ARG A 167 -7.03 14.81 -9.93
C ARG A 167 -6.60 16.28 -9.86
N ASN A 168 -5.30 16.53 -9.70
CA ASN A 168 -4.70 17.86 -9.68
C ASN A 168 -4.16 18.30 -11.06
N GLY A 169 -4.46 17.55 -12.13
CA GLY A 169 -4.04 17.86 -13.51
C GLY A 169 -2.59 17.49 -13.85
N SER A 170 -1.83 16.88 -12.93
CA SER A 170 -0.46 16.43 -13.18
C SER A 170 -0.43 15.06 -13.88
N THR A 171 0.64 14.80 -14.63
CA THR A 171 0.89 13.50 -15.26
C THR A 171 1.40 12.47 -14.25
N CYS A 172 1.19 11.19 -14.53
CA CYS A 172 1.78 10.13 -13.70
C CYS A 172 3.28 10.02 -13.98
N ILE A 173 4.08 10.18 -12.93
CA ILE A 173 5.54 10.04 -12.98
C ILE A 173 6.03 8.66 -12.51
N GLY A 174 5.13 7.72 -12.24
CA GLY A 174 5.53 6.39 -11.75
C GLY A 174 5.97 6.34 -10.29
N CYS A 175 5.50 7.25 -9.42
CA CYS A 175 5.94 7.32 -8.01
C CYS A 175 5.69 6.06 -7.17
N ARG A 176 4.83 5.14 -7.64
CA ARG A 176 4.56 3.83 -7.03
C ARG A 176 5.34 2.69 -7.69
N GLY A 177 6.27 2.97 -8.60
CA GLY A 177 7.05 1.98 -9.32
C GLY A 177 6.31 1.36 -10.51
N VAL A 178 7.09 0.81 -11.43
CA VAL A 178 6.59 0.18 -12.66
C VAL A 178 6.29 -1.31 -12.46
N VAL A 179 5.28 -1.81 -13.17
CA VAL A 179 4.88 -3.23 -13.18
C VAL A 179 5.59 -3.91 -14.34
N PHE A 180 6.36 -4.96 -14.06
CA PHE A 180 6.84 -5.84 -15.11
C PHE A 180 5.82 -6.96 -15.38
N HIS A 181 5.07 -6.82 -16.45
CA HIS A 181 4.23 -7.89 -17.01
C HIS A 181 4.20 -7.74 -18.53
N PRO A 182 4.64 -8.75 -19.31
CA PRO A 182 4.78 -8.63 -20.77
C PRO A 182 3.51 -8.11 -21.45
N ASP A 183 2.34 -8.66 -21.11
CA ASP A 183 1.07 -8.22 -21.71
C ASP A 183 0.69 -6.76 -21.37
N LEU A 184 1.02 -6.28 -20.15
CA LEU A 184 0.76 -4.91 -19.75
C LEU A 184 1.73 -3.94 -20.45
N ILE A 185 2.99 -4.33 -20.60
CA ILE A 185 3.99 -3.55 -21.32
C ILE A 185 3.60 -3.46 -22.79
N ARG A 186 3.21 -4.58 -23.41
CA ARG A 186 2.71 -4.61 -24.78
C ARG A 186 1.47 -3.75 -24.98
N PHE A 187 0.51 -3.83 -24.04
CA PHE A 187 -0.66 -2.95 -24.02
C PHE A 187 -0.24 -1.47 -23.97
N ALA A 188 0.69 -1.12 -23.08
CA ALA A 188 1.14 0.25 -22.89
C ALA A 188 1.87 0.80 -24.13
N VAL A 189 2.81 0.03 -24.71
CA VAL A 189 3.54 0.42 -25.93
C VAL A 189 2.57 0.65 -27.09
N ARG A 190 1.65 -0.29 -27.34
CA ARG A 190 0.59 -0.12 -28.35
C ARG A 190 -0.20 1.16 -28.14
N ASP A 191 -0.60 1.43 -26.88
CA ASP A 191 -1.42 2.59 -26.54
C ASP A 191 -0.66 3.91 -26.70
N TYR A 192 0.62 3.94 -26.33
CA TYR A 192 1.51 5.09 -26.55
C TYR A 192 1.71 5.37 -28.04
N THR A 193 2.03 4.34 -28.84
CA THR A 193 2.25 4.49 -30.28
C THR A 193 0.99 4.96 -31.00
N ALA A 194 -0.17 4.36 -30.69
CA ALA A 194 -1.46 4.78 -31.26
C ALA A 194 -1.82 6.24 -30.96
N LYS A 195 -1.30 6.80 -29.87
CA LYS A 195 -1.50 8.20 -29.45
C LYS A 195 -0.36 9.13 -29.85
N GLY A 196 0.62 8.65 -30.62
CA GLY A 196 1.78 9.44 -31.05
C GLY A 196 2.72 9.85 -29.91
N ILE A 197 2.70 9.13 -28.79
CA ILE A 197 3.58 9.40 -27.65
C ILE A 197 4.97 8.85 -27.97
N ASN A 198 5.99 9.70 -27.81
CA ASN A 198 7.39 9.30 -28.02
C ASN A 198 7.86 8.34 -26.91
N LEU A 199 8.17 7.09 -27.30
CA LEU A 199 8.65 6.04 -26.40
C LEU A 199 10.01 6.35 -25.76
N ASP A 200 10.89 7.11 -26.42
CA ASP A 200 12.18 7.50 -25.84
C ASP A 200 11.97 8.41 -24.62
N HIS A 201 10.99 9.33 -24.71
CA HIS A 201 10.64 10.18 -23.59
C HIS A 201 9.94 9.37 -22.47
N VAL A 202 9.14 8.35 -22.80
CA VAL A 202 8.61 7.40 -21.79
C VAL A 202 9.76 6.70 -21.04
N ILE A 203 10.77 6.20 -21.78
CA ILE A 203 11.96 5.57 -21.21
C ILE A 203 12.74 6.54 -20.32
N GLU A 204 12.90 7.80 -20.73
CA GLU A 204 13.56 8.84 -19.92
C GLU A 204 12.83 9.09 -18.60
N VAL A 205 11.50 9.20 -18.61
CA VAL A 205 10.72 9.37 -17.37
C VAL A 205 10.90 8.15 -16.45
N ILE A 206 10.93 6.93 -16.99
CA ILE A 206 11.21 5.71 -16.20
C ILE A 206 12.62 5.77 -15.60
N LYS A 207 13.63 6.18 -16.38
CA LYS A 207 15.02 6.36 -15.91
C LYS A 207 15.13 7.40 -14.79
N LEU A 208 14.33 8.46 -14.84
CA LEU A 208 14.34 9.52 -13.82
C LEU A 208 13.64 9.11 -12.52
N PHE A 209 12.49 8.47 -12.60
CA PHE A 209 11.60 8.28 -11.45
C PHE A 209 11.40 6.82 -11.02
N SER A 210 11.86 5.85 -11.80
CA SER A 210 11.58 4.42 -11.58
C SER A 210 12.71 3.50 -12.03
N TYR A 211 13.97 3.94 -11.92
CA TYR A 211 15.15 3.16 -12.35
C TYR A 211 15.58 2.08 -11.33
N SER A 212 14.64 1.21 -10.95
CA SER A 212 14.91 -0.04 -10.22
C SER A 212 15.29 -1.17 -11.17
N GLU A 213 15.61 -2.36 -10.66
CA GLU A 213 15.81 -3.55 -11.51
C GLU A 213 14.58 -3.86 -12.37
N GLU A 214 13.38 -3.74 -11.80
CA GLU A 214 12.11 -3.82 -12.53
C GLU A 214 12.00 -2.72 -13.60
N GLY A 215 12.42 -1.49 -13.28
CA GLY A 215 12.52 -0.39 -14.23
C GLY A 215 13.37 -0.73 -15.45
N LYS A 216 14.56 -1.29 -15.21
CA LYS A 216 15.45 -1.74 -16.29
C LYS A 216 14.82 -2.84 -17.14
N ARG A 217 14.14 -3.81 -16.50
CA ARG A 217 13.41 -4.88 -17.21
C ARG A 217 12.28 -4.33 -18.07
N VAL A 218 11.52 -3.35 -17.57
CA VAL A 218 10.46 -2.67 -18.34
C VAL A 218 11.06 -1.91 -19.52
N ILE A 219 12.16 -1.16 -19.32
CA ILE A 219 12.84 -0.44 -20.41
C ILE A 219 13.32 -1.42 -21.49
N ALA A 220 14.01 -2.49 -21.10
CA ALA A 220 14.51 -3.49 -22.03
C ALA A 220 13.39 -4.14 -22.85
N GLU A 221 12.24 -4.40 -22.22
CA GLU A 221 11.07 -4.94 -22.91
C GLU A 221 10.43 -3.92 -23.85
N ILE A 222 10.31 -2.65 -23.46
CA ILE A 222 9.85 -1.57 -24.35
C ILE A 222 10.77 -1.47 -25.57
N GLU A 223 12.08 -1.46 -25.37
CA GLU A 223 13.07 -1.43 -26.46
C GLU A 223 12.95 -2.64 -27.38
N ARG A 224 12.66 -3.82 -26.83
CA ARG A 224 12.46 -5.05 -27.61
C ARG A 224 11.23 -4.99 -28.51
N ILE A 225 10.12 -4.40 -28.05
CA ILE A 225 8.82 -4.44 -28.73
C ILE A 225 8.41 -3.12 -29.40
N ARG A 226 9.21 -2.05 -29.29
CA ARG A 226 8.83 -0.71 -29.78
C ARG A 226 8.44 -0.66 -31.26
N GLY A 227 9.05 -1.50 -32.09
CA GLY A 227 8.76 -1.61 -33.52
C GLY A 227 7.57 -2.50 -33.89
N GLU A 228 6.89 -3.14 -32.92
CA GLU A 228 5.75 -4.03 -33.22
C GLU A 228 4.48 -3.26 -33.67
N PHE A 229 4.42 -1.96 -33.41
CA PHE A 229 3.22 -1.13 -33.59
C PHE A 229 3.48 0.16 -34.42
N GLU A 230 4.66 0.28 -35.01
CA GLU A 230 5.05 1.37 -35.92
C GLU A 230 4.37 1.25 -37.30
#